data_AF-X0GL14-F1
#
_entry.id   AF-X0GL14-F1
#
_cell.length_a   1.000
_cell.length_b   1.000
_cell.length_c   1.000
_cell.angle_alpha   90.00
_cell.angle_beta   90.00
_cell.angle_gamma   90.00
#
_symmetry.space_group_name_H-M   'P 1'
#
loop_
_entity.id
_entity.type
_entity.pdbx_description
1 polymer ?
#
loop_
_entity_poly.entity_id
_entity_poly.type
_entity_poly.pdbx_seq_one_letter_code
_entity_poly.pdbx_strand_id
1 'polypeptide(L)'
;MDDCTAPEQCINCLGPHAAGFRKCPARLRKLHGVFRRLTKAQREHVRAVGAETNRQRHPEPQLEPNKTRLSCKGIILHYMSNRVLVLPA
;
A
#
# COMPACT_ATOMS: atom_id res chain seq x y z
N MET A 1 -5.33 14.53 14.41
CA MET A 1 -5.25 13.44 13.44
C MET A 1 -4.33 13.95 12.34
N ASP A 2 -3.14 13.38 12.23
CA ASP A 2 -2.20 13.74 11.18
C ASP A 2 -2.70 13.15 9.86
N ASP A 3 -3.30 13.98 9.01
CA ASP A 3 -3.72 13.57 7.67
C ASP A 3 -2.46 13.25 6.85
N CYS A 4 -2.25 11.96 6.58
CA CYS A 4 -1.17 11.53 5.69
C CYS A 4 -1.49 12.05 4.29
N THR A 5 -0.68 12.98 3.79
CA THR A 5 -0.81 13.55 2.43
C THR A 5 -0.31 12.61 1.34
N ALA A 6 -0.03 11.34 1.67
CA ALA A 6 0.45 10.36 0.72
C ALA A 6 -0.68 9.96 -0.24
N PRO A 7 -0.41 9.80 -1.55
CA PRO A 7 -1.39 9.28 -2.48
C PRO A 7 -1.92 7.92 -2.02
N GLU A 8 -3.23 7.71 -2.15
CA GLU A 8 -3.84 6.43 -1.83
C GLU A 8 -3.26 5.32 -2.73
N GLN A 9 -2.70 4.28 -2.12
CA GLN A 9 -2.07 3.17 -2.82
C GLN A 9 -2.66 1.83 -2.37
N CYS A 10 -3.02 0.98 -3.33
CA CYS A 10 -3.56 -0.33 -3.04
C CYS A 10 -2.51 -1.22 -2.37
N ILE A 11 -2.78 -1.75 -1.17
CA ILE A 11 -1.84 -2.65 -0.47
C ILE A 11 -1.60 -3.98 -1.21
N ASN A 12 -2.54 -4.41 -2.05
CA ASN A 12 -2.49 -5.71 -2.73
C ASN A 12 -1.69 -5.68 -4.05
N CYS A 13 -1.87 -4.62 -4.85
CA CYS A 13 -1.24 -4.50 -6.17
C CYS A 13 -0.35 -3.26 -6.32
N LEU A 14 -0.26 -2.39 -5.31
CA LEU A 14 0.48 -1.12 -5.34
C LEU A 14 0.00 -0.10 -6.38
N GLY A 15 -1.18 -0.30 -6.96
CA GLY A 15 -1.78 0.61 -7.93
C GLY A 15 -2.50 1.82 -7.30
N PRO A 16 -2.82 2.85 -8.11
CA PRO A 16 -3.48 4.09 -7.69
C PRO A 16 -5.00 3.90 -7.52
N HIS A 17 -5.38 3.11 -6.51
CA HIS A 17 -6.78 2.90 -6.12
C HIS A 17 -6.86 2.29 -4.71
N ALA A 18 -8.02 2.43 -4.06
CA ALA A 18 -8.33 1.78 -2.80
C ALA A 18 -8.19 0.25 -2.81
N ALA A 19 -7.93 -0.36 -1.65
CA ALA A 19 -7.80 -1.82 -1.51
C ALA A 19 -9.08 -2.59 -1.91
N GLY A 20 -10.25 -1.98 -1.74
CA GLY A 20 -11.56 -2.56 -2.08
C GLY A 20 -11.93 -2.51 -3.57
N PHE A 21 -11.09 -1.92 -4.42
CA PHE A 21 -11.41 -1.70 -5.83
C PHE A 21 -11.74 -3.00 -6.56
N ARG A 22 -12.93 -3.08 -7.16
CA ARG A 22 -13.47 -4.32 -7.75
C ARG A 22 -12.64 -4.85 -8.91
N LYS A 23 -11.97 -3.97 -9.64
CA LYS A 23 -11.12 -4.32 -10.79
C LYS A 23 -9.64 -4.48 -10.43
N CYS A 24 -9.29 -4.52 -9.15
CA CYS A 24 -7.92 -4.76 -8.72
C CYS A 24 -7.37 -6.07 -9.33
N PRO A 25 -6.22 -6.05 -10.01
CA PRO A 25 -5.66 -7.25 -10.65
C PRO A 25 -5.22 -8.31 -9.63
N ALA A 26 -4.89 -7.89 -8.39
CA ALA A 26 -4.59 -8.80 -7.28
C ALA A 26 -5.86 -9.38 -6.60
N ARG A 27 -7.06 -8.94 -7.00
CA ARG A 27 -8.31 -9.46 -6.45
C ARG A 27 -8.45 -10.93 -6.82
N LEU A 28 -8.79 -11.74 -5.81
CA LEU A 28 -9.10 -13.15 -5.99
C LEU A 28 -10.25 -13.33 -6.99
N ARG A 29 -10.05 -14.16 -8.01
CA ARG A 29 -11.06 -14.45 -9.04
C ARG A 29 -11.61 -15.86 -8.86
N LYS A 30 -12.91 -16.00 -9.11
CA LYS A 30 -13.58 -17.30 -9.16
C LYS A 30 -13.46 -17.82 -10.60
N LEU A 31 -12.75 -18.93 -10.79
CA LEU A 31 -12.61 -19.62 -12.07
C LEU A 31 -13.16 -21.03 -11.89
N HIS A 32 -14.16 -21.40 -12.69
CA HIS A 32 -14.86 -22.70 -12.60
C HIS A 32 -15.36 -23.01 -11.17
N GLY A 33 -15.94 -22.02 -10.49
CA GLY A 33 -16.44 -22.19 -9.13
C GLY A 33 -15.37 -22.11 -8.03
N VAL A 34 -14.09 -22.18 -8.37
CA VAL A 34 -12.98 -22.21 -7.42
C VAL A 34 -12.29 -20.85 -7.35
N PHE A 35 -11.99 -20.39 -6.14
CA PHE A 35 -11.18 -19.19 -5.96
C PHE A 35 -9.71 -19.47 -6.25
N ARG A 36 -9.16 -18.80 -7.28
CA ARG A 36 -7.75 -18.91 -7.65
C ARG A 36 -6.97 -17.69 -7.19
N ARG A 37 -5.97 -17.94 -6.35
CA ARG A 37 -4.95 -16.96 -5.97
C ARG A 37 -3.92 -16.83 -7.08
N LEU A 38 -3.35 -15.62 -7.22
CA LEU A 38 -2.17 -15.42 -8.05
C LEU A 38 -0.99 -16.23 -7.50
N THR A 39 -0.23 -16.84 -8.41
CA THR A 39 1.08 -17.41 -8.06
C THR A 39 2.01 -16.31 -7.57
N LYS A 40 3.15 -16.70 -6.95
CA LYS A 40 4.15 -15.74 -6.49
C LYS A 40 4.63 -14.83 -7.63
N ALA A 41 5.03 -15.40 -8.77
CA ALA A 41 5.50 -14.65 -9.93
C ALA A 41 4.42 -13.70 -10.50
N GLN A 42 3.17 -14.15 -10.57
CA GLN A 42 2.07 -13.28 -11.01
C GLN A 42 1.84 -12.11 -10.04
N ARG A 43 1.92 -12.36 -8.74
CA ARG A 43 1.77 -11.33 -7.72
C ARG A 43 2.90 -10.31 -7.79
N GLU A 44 4.14 -10.77 -7.98
CA GLU A 44 5.30 -9.90 -8.17
C GLU A 44 5.13 -9.01 -9.40
N HIS A 45 4.74 -9.60 -10.53
CA HIS A 45 4.46 -8.84 -11.75
C HIS A 45 3.35 -7.80 -11.56
N VAL A 46 2.22 -8.20 -10.95
CA VAL A 46 1.10 -7.30 -10.66
C VAL A 46 1.53 -6.13 -9.76
N ARG A 47 2.37 -6.38 -8.75
CA ARG A 47 2.89 -5.32 -7.87
C ARG A 47 3.86 -4.39 -8.59
N ALA A 48 4.72 -4.93 -9.45
CA ALA A 48 5.65 -4.13 -10.24
C ALA A 48 4.91 -3.17 -11.18
N VAL A 49 3.96 -3.69 -11.97
CA VAL A 49 3.14 -2.88 -12.88
C VAL A 49 2.27 -1.87 -12.13
N GLY A 50 1.67 -2.28 -11.00
CA GLY A 50 0.85 -1.38 -10.19
C GLY A 50 1.65 -0.23 -9.57
N ALA A 51 2.83 -0.52 -9.03
CA ALA A 51 3.73 0.51 -8.50
C ALA A 51 4.15 1.51 -9.58
N GLU A 52 4.48 1.03 -10.78
CA GLU A 52 4.82 1.87 -11.92
C GLU A 52 3.64 2.76 -12.35
N THR A 53 2.45 2.18 -12.48
CA THR A 53 1.22 2.92 -12.80
C THR A 53 0.92 4.00 -11.75
N ASN A 54 1.17 3.71 -10.47
CA ASN A 54 0.98 4.65 -9.38
C ASN A 54 1.94 5.85 -9.50
N ARG A 55 3.22 5.60 -9.80
CA ARG A 55 4.22 6.66 -10.05
C ARG A 55 3.86 7.55 -11.23
N GLN A 56 3.32 6.97 -12.30
CA GLN A 56 2.92 7.73 -13.49
C GLN A 56 1.74 8.67 -13.22
N ARG A 57 0.78 8.27 -12.38
CA ARG A 57 -0.37 9.12 -12.00
C ARG A 57 -0.05 10.12 -10.89
N HIS A 58 0.88 9.75 -10.03
CA HIS A 58 1.34 10.58 -8.93
C HIS A 58 2.86 10.75 -9.09
N PRO A 59 3.31 11.56 -10.07
CA PRO A 59 4.71 11.92 -10.15
C PRO A 59 5.09 12.49 -8.79
N GLU A 60 6.19 11.99 -8.22
CA GLU A 60 6.72 12.50 -6.97
C GLU A 60 6.82 14.02 -7.11
N PRO A 61 6.10 14.83 -6.33
CA PRO A 61 6.35 16.25 -6.36
C PRO A 61 7.79 16.44 -5.92
N GLN A 62 8.54 17.18 -6.75
CA GLN A 62 9.93 17.53 -6.53
C GLN A 62 10.17 17.80 -5.04
N LEU A 63 11.12 17.07 -4.48
CA LEU A 63 11.43 17.10 -3.06
C LEU A 63 12.09 18.46 -2.74
N GLU A 64 11.27 19.48 -2.52
CA GLU A 64 11.75 20.74 -1.94
C GLU A 64 12.32 20.40 -0.54
N PRO A 65 13.61 20.66 -0.28
CA PRO A 65 14.34 20.14 0.89
C PRO A 65 13.85 20.68 2.25
N ASN A 66 12.82 21.53 2.26
CA ASN A 66 12.32 22.26 3.44
C ASN A 66 11.01 21.70 4.02
N LYS A 67 10.34 20.72 3.39
CA LYS A 67 9.11 20.15 3.95
C LYS A 67 9.31 18.69 4.27
N THR A 68 9.45 18.39 5.57
CA THR A 68 9.42 17.04 6.12
C THR A 68 8.08 16.39 5.74
N ARG A 69 8.02 15.77 4.57
CA ARG A 69 6.95 14.85 4.21
C ARG A 69 7.07 13.69 5.18
N LEU A 70 6.18 13.61 6.16
CA LEU A 70 6.00 12.40 6.93
C LEU A 70 5.53 11.31 5.96
N SER A 71 6.50 10.60 5.37
CA SER A 71 6.23 9.34 4.70
C SER A 71 5.60 8.44 5.75
N CYS A 72 4.39 7.94 5.47
CA CYS A 72 3.65 7.00 6.30
C CYS A 72 4.49 5.77 6.78
N LYS A 73 5.72 5.57 6.27
CA LYS A 73 6.76 4.69 6.83
C LYS A 73 7.14 4.99 8.29
N GLY A 74 7.06 6.26 8.73
CA GLY A 74 7.43 6.65 10.11
C GLY A 74 6.42 6.23 11.18
N ILE A 75 5.14 6.05 10.82
CA ILE A 75 4.07 5.72 11.77
C ILE A 75 4.15 4.24 12.21
N ILE A 76 4.50 3.33 11.30
CA ILE A 76 4.60 1.89 11.59
C ILE A 76 5.79 1.58 12.52
N LEU A 77 6.92 2.29 12.38
CA LEU A 77 8.08 2.14 13.28
C LEU A 77 7.75 2.53 14.73
N HIS A 78 6.90 3.53 14.92
CA HIS A 78 6.44 3.96 16.25
C HIS A 78 5.51 2.92 16.89
N TYR A 79 4.63 2.29 16.10
CA TYR A 79 3.71 1.27 16.59
C TYR A 79 4.42 -0.06 16.94
N MET A 80 5.49 -0.41 16.22
CA MET A 80 6.23 -1.66 16.44
C MET A 80 7.36 -1.54 17.48
N SER A 81 7.71 -0.34 17.95
CA SER A 81 8.74 -0.12 18.99
C SER A 81 8.20 -0.09 20.42
N ASN A 82 6.87 -0.09 20.63
CA ASN A 82 6.29 -0.20 21.97
C ASN A 82 6.20 -1.67 22.42
N ARG A 83 7.36 -2.19 22.83
CA ARG A 83 7.45 -3.32 23.75
C ARG A 83 6.75 -2.93 25.06
N VAL A 84 5.65 -3.63 25.35
CA VAL A 84 5.03 -3.90 26.65
C VAL A 84 5.60 -3.13 27.85
N LEU A 85 4.81 -2.19 28.40
CA LEU A 85 4.90 -1.78 29.80
C LEU A 85 3.47 -1.66 30.37
N VAL A 86 3.07 -2.75 31.02
CA VAL A 86 2.25 -2.88 32.24
C VAL A 86 0.94 -2.08 32.34
N LEU A 87 -0.18 -2.81 32.30
CA LEU A 87 -1.47 -2.41 32.88
C LEU A 87 -1.35 -2.36 34.42
N PRO A 88 -1.93 -1.36 35.09
CA PRO A 88 -2.57 -1.59 36.38
C PRO A 88 -4.10 -1.53 36.24
N ALA A 89 -4.73 -2.19 37.22
CA ALA A 89 -6.13 -2.58 37.31
C ALA A 89 -7.14 -1.43 37.35
#